data_AF-A0A2R4MEY3-F1
#
_entry.id   AF-A0A2R4MEY3-F1
#
_cell.length_a   1.000
_cell.length_b   1.000
_cell.length_c   1.000
_cell.angle_alpha   90.00
_cell.angle_beta   90.00
_cell.angle_gamma   90.00
#
_symmetry.space_group_name_H-M   'P 1'
#
loop_
_entity.id
_entity.type
_entity.pdbx_description
1 polymer ?
#
loop_
_entity_poly.entity_id
_entity_poly.type
_entity_poly.pdbx_seq_one_letter_code
_entity_poly.pdbx_strand_id
1 'polypeptide(L)'
;MVREQISKADLLDWIDAGTPIQACLLFELNLVDEDFTGAKFEDCVFEETDISEAEFIDASFINCDLSKASVKSAKFDNVSFENCRFFNSESHKGISFERVEMRDVQFEQCNLSNASFMGTKLYEVRFADCKMMGVDLRRAILGREVGNNKMLRDVRFEDCQLDYAKLNELNFDDCKIVRSRLMGADLSNSSFYGADLSESDLANVLHDRTNFENANLQGANLDSIDITALSGIRNMKVSESQLAAIISKFGIHVVPG
;
A
#
# COMPACT_ATOMS: atom_id res chain seq x y z
N MET A 1 -8.91 -15.83 21.92
CA MET A 1 -8.49 -17.25 21.85
C MET A 1 -7.19 -17.38 22.63
N VAL A 2 -6.99 -18.44 23.40
CA VAL A 2 -5.67 -18.71 24.00
C VAL A 2 -4.79 -19.22 22.85
N ARG A 3 -3.63 -18.59 22.63
CA ARG A 3 -2.68 -19.00 21.61
C ARG A 3 -1.58 -19.82 22.26
N GLU A 4 -1.23 -20.95 21.67
CA GLU A 4 -0.13 -21.79 22.15
C GLU A 4 1.18 -21.35 21.50
N GLN A 5 2.23 -21.21 22.30
CA GLN A 5 3.56 -20.92 21.77
C GLN A 5 4.08 -22.14 21.00
N ILE A 6 4.48 -21.93 19.75
CA ILE A 6 5.06 -22.98 18.90
C ILE A 6 6.58 -22.87 18.89
N SER A 7 7.28 -24.01 18.88
CA SER A 7 8.73 -24.03 18.70
C SER A 7 9.08 -23.87 17.22
N LYS A 8 10.30 -23.40 16.91
CA LYS A 8 10.78 -23.36 15.52
C LYS A 8 10.73 -24.74 14.85
N ALA A 9 11.12 -25.80 15.56
CA ALA A 9 11.15 -27.15 15.01
C ALA A 9 9.75 -27.63 14.61
N ASP A 10 8.78 -27.49 15.51
CA ASP A 10 7.40 -27.89 15.23
C ASP A 10 6.79 -27.05 14.09
N LEU A 11 7.11 -25.75 14.03
CA LEU A 11 6.67 -24.86 12.97
C LEU A 11 7.16 -25.35 11.59
N LEU A 12 8.46 -25.66 11.48
CA LEU A 12 9.04 -26.13 10.23
C LEU A 12 8.51 -27.51 9.83
N ASP A 13 8.35 -28.42 10.79
CA ASP A 13 7.74 -29.74 10.54
C ASP A 13 6.31 -29.61 9.99
N TRP A 14 5.53 -28.62 10.47
CA TRP A 14 4.18 -28.36 9.98
C TRP A 14 4.18 -27.81 8.56
N ILE A 15 5.11 -26.91 8.25
CA ILE A 15 5.26 -26.34 6.90
C ILE A 15 5.63 -27.44 5.90
N ASP A 16 6.62 -28.28 6.22
CA ASP A 16 7.03 -29.42 5.39
C ASP A 16 5.88 -30.42 5.16
N ALA A 17 5.02 -30.59 6.16
CA ALA A 17 3.83 -31.42 6.06
C ALA A 17 2.65 -30.74 5.32
N GLY A 18 2.76 -29.46 4.94
CA GLY A 18 1.66 -28.67 4.37
C GLY A 18 0.51 -28.43 5.34
N THR A 19 0.78 -28.52 6.64
CA THR A 19 -0.21 -28.35 7.72
C THR A 19 -0.43 -26.85 7.97
N PRO A 20 -1.68 -26.35 7.97
CA PRO A 20 -1.97 -24.97 8.35
C PRO A 20 -1.50 -24.67 9.79
N ILE A 21 -0.88 -23.51 9.98
CA ILE A 21 -0.42 -23.01 11.27
C ILE A 21 -1.55 -22.15 11.83
N GLN A 22 -2.28 -22.67 12.81
CA GLN A 22 -3.50 -22.04 13.33
C GLN A 22 -3.37 -21.68 14.80
N ALA A 23 -3.78 -20.46 15.16
CA ALA A 23 -3.83 -19.95 16.54
C ALA A 23 -2.50 -20.06 17.31
N CYS A 24 -1.37 -20.04 16.61
CA CYS A 24 -0.04 -20.11 17.22
C CYS A 24 0.48 -18.73 17.64
N LEU A 25 1.21 -18.71 18.76
CA LEU A 25 2.09 -17.62 19.14
C LEU A 25 3.52 -17.96 18.70
N LEU A 26 4.05 -17.21 17.75
CA LEU A 26 5.46 -17.24 17.37
C LEU A 26 6.12 -16.13 18.19
N PHE A 27 6.79 -16.52 19.28
CA PHE A 27 7.40 -15.60 20.23
C PHE A 27 8.93 -15.72 20.17
N GLU A 28 9.61 -14.63 19.84
CA GLU A 28 11.08 -14.53 19.77
C GLU A 28 11.73 -15.60 18.87
N LEU A 29 11.02 -16.09 17.84
CA LEU A 29 11.58 -17.05 16.91
C LEU A 29 12.52 -16.36 15.93
N ASN A 30 13.68 -16.98 15.68
CA ASN A 30 14.57 -16.62 14.59
C ASN A 30 14.30 -17.54 13.39
N LEU A 31 13.65 -16.98 12.39
CA LEU A 31 13.22 -17.61 11.14
C LEU A 31 13.84 -16.90 9.93
N VAL A 32 15.05 -16.36 10.12
CA VAL A 32 15.79 -15.69 9.06
C VAL A 32 16.19 -16.70 7.98
N ASP A 33 16.01 -16.31 6.72
CA ASP A 33 16.38 -17.12 5.53
C ASP A 33 15.65 -18.49 5.45
N GLU A 34 14.52 -18.63 6.15
CA GLU A 34 13.68 -19.83 6.06
C GLU A 34 12.70 -19.74 4.86
N ASP A 35 12.37 -20.90 4.31
CA ASP A 35 11.39 -21.06 3.23
C ASP A 35 10.01 -21.40 3.80
N PHE A 36 9.04 -20.55 3.53
CA PHE A 36 7.64 -20.68 3.91
C PHE A 36 6.74 -20.87 2.69
N THR A 37 7.25 -21.47 1.62
CA THR A 37 6.48 -21.77 0.41
C THR A 37 5.23 -22.61 0.75
N GLY A 38 4.06 -22.12 0.33
CA GLY A 38 2.76 -22.74 0.58
C GLY A 38 2.26 -22.61 2.02
N ALA A 39 2.98 -21.91 2.91
CA ALA A 39 2.60 -21.79 4.31
C ALA A 39 1.27 -21.03 4.46
N LYS A 40 0.45 -21.51 5.40
CA LYS A 40 -0.87 -20.93 5.71
C LYS A 40 -0.93 -20.61 7.18
N PHE A 41 -0.91 -19.32 7.50
CA PHE A 41 -1.02 -18.82 8.86
C PHE A 41 -2.44 -18.30 9.10
N GLU A 42 -3.11 -18.80 10.13
CA GLU A 42 -4.44 -18.33 10.52
C GLU A 42 -4.47 -18.03 12.03
N ASP A 43 -4.97 -16.84 12.39
CA ASP A 43 -5.07 -16.38 13.79
C ASP A 43 -3.73 -16.35 14.57
N CYS A 44 -2.60 -16.37 13.86
CA CYS A 44 -1.26 -16.36 14.42
C CYS A 44 -0.80 -14.98 14.90
N VAL A 45 0.14 -14.96 15.86
CA VAL A 45 0.83 -13.75 16.31
C VAL A 45 2.32 -13.94 16.17
N PHE A 46 2.97 -13.00 15.48
CA PHE A 46 4.42 -12.91 15.30
C PHE A 46 4.95 -11.86 16.28
N GLU A 47 5.08 -12.25 17.54
CA GLU A 47 5.54 -11.37 18.62
C GLU A 47 7.07 -11.44 18.68
N GLU A 48 7.74 -10.34 18.33
CA GLU A 48 9.21 -10.23 18.31
C GLU A 48 9.90 -11.33 17.48
N THR A 49 9.18 -11.87 16.47
CA THR A 49 9.69 -12.90 15.57
C THR A 49 10.41 -12.28 14.38
N ASP A 50 11.58 -12.83 14.06
CA ASP A 50 12.41 -12.39 12.94
C ASP A 50 12.22 -13.30 11.73
N ILE A 51 11.54 -12.81 10.71
CA ILE A 51 11.37 -13.42 9.38
C ILE A 51 12.10 -12.60 8.31
N SER A 52 13.20 -11.95 8.68
CA SER A 52 14.05 -11.24 7.72
C SER A 52 14.65 -12.22 6.72
N GLU A 53 14.80 -11.83 5.46
CA GLU A 53 15.35 -12.66 4.37
C GLU A 53 14.57 -13.95 4.07
N ALA A 54 13.50 -14.25 4.82
CA ALA A 54 12.63 -15.40 4.58
C ALA A 54 11.89 -15.27 3.24
N GLU A 55 11.59 -16.42 2.64
CA GLU A 55 10.86 -16.51 1.38
C GLU A 55 9.44 -17.02 1.60
N PHE A 56 8.45 -16.29 1.08
CA PHE A 56 7.05 -16.67 1.07
C PHE A 56 6.57 -16.72 -0.38
N ILE A 57 6.32 -17.93 -0.87
CA ILE A 57 5.79 -18.18 -2.21
C ILE A 57 4.46 -18.93 -2.06
N ASP A 58 3.40 -18.50 -2.73
CA ASP A 58 2.08 -19.15 -2.65
C ASP A 58 1.54 -19.26 -1.20
N ALA A 59 1.85 -18.27 -0.36
CA ALA A 59 1.54 -18.27 1.07
C ALA A 59 0.30 -17.41 1.41
N SER A 60 -0.33 -17.68 2.54
CA SER A 60 -1.49 -16.90 3.02
C SER A 60 -1.44 -16.61 4.51
N PHE A 61 -1.85 -15.40 4.88
CA PHE A 61 -2.01 -14.95 6.26
C PHE A 61 -3.43 -14.44 6.46
N ILE A 62 -4.15 -15.02 7.43
CA ILE A 62 -5.53 -14.64 7.74
C ILE A 62 -5.61 -14.32 9.24
N ASN A 63 -6.12 -13.14 9.58
CA ASN A 63 -6.26 -12.67 10.97
C ASN A 63 -4.95 -12.66 11.77
N CYS A 64 -3.80 -12.56 11.09
CA CYS A 64 -2.49 -12.57 11.75
C CYS A 64 -2.09 -11.19 12.28
N ASP A 65 -1.34 -11.18 13.38
CA ASP A 65 -0.65 -9.99 13.88
C ASP A 65 0.86 -10.09 13.60
N LEU A 66 1.35 -9.22 12.72
CA LEU A 66 2.76 -9.07 12.37
C LEU A 66 3.34 -7.75 12.88
N SER A 67 2.61 -7.02 13.73
CA SER A 67 2.96 -5.63 14.10
C SER A 67 4.28 -5.48 14.88
N LYS A 68 4.83 -6.59 15.39
CA LYS A 68 6.12 -6.65 16.09
C LYS A 68 7.13 -7.58 15.40
N ALA A 69 6.83 -8.07 14.19
CA ALA A 69 7.74 -8.90 13.43
C ALA A 69 8.81 -8.05 12.71
N SER A 70 9.98 -8.65 12.47
CA SER A 70 10.96 -8.12 11.50
C SER A 70 10.79 -8.86 10.17
N VAL A 71 10.61 -8.10 9.08
CA VAL A 71 10.42 -8.62 7.71
C VAL A 71 11.48 -8.10 6.75
N LYS A 72 12.64 -7.66 7.26
CA LYS A 72 13.65 -6.96 6.46
C LYS A 72 14.16 -7.86 5.34
N SER A 73 14.22 -7.35 4.11
CA SER A 73 14.69 -8.10 2.94
C SER A 73 13.93 -9.41 2.64
N ALA A 74 12.78 -9.64 3.27
CA ALA A 74 11.94 -10.80 2.97
C ALA A 74 11.39 -10.71 1.53
N LYS A 75 11.02 -11.86 0.97
CA LYS A 75 10.40 -11.94 -0.35
C LYS A 75 8.98 -12.48 -0.23
N PHE A 76 8.04 -11.78 -0.86
CA PHE A 76 6.65 -12.23 -0.97
C PHE A 76 6.31 -12.34 -2.47
N ASP A 77 6.05 -13.55 -2.95
CA ASP A 77 5.63 -13.84 -4.32
C ASP A 77 4.31 -14.62 -4.30
N ASN A 78 3.25 -14.07 -4.90
CA ASN A 78 1.89 -14.63 -4.84
C ASN A 78 1.41 -14.87 -3.40
N VAL A 79 1.39 -13.80 -2.59
CA VAL A 79 1.04 -13.86 -1.16
C VAL A 79 -0.20 -13.03 -0.84
N SER A 80 -1.08 -13.58 -0.01
CA SER A 80 -2.27 -12.88 0.49
C SER A 80 -2.19 -12.60 1.99
N PHE A 81 -2.57 -11.37 2.37
CA PHE A 81 -2.78 -10.94 3.75
C PHE A 81 -4.23 -10.46 3.88
N GLU A 82 -5.03 -11.19 4.65
CA GLU A 82 -6.44 -10.87 4.92
C GLU A 82 -6.63 -10.56 6.40
N ASN A 83 -7.20 -9.37 6.68
CA ASN A 83 -7.48 -8.91 8.04
C ASN A 83 -6.24 -8.97 8.97
N CYS A 84 -5.05 -8.70 8.41
CA CYS A 84 -3.79 -8.71 9.14
C CYS A 84 -3.47 -7.35 9.78
N ARG A 85 -2.71 -7.40 10.87
CA ARG A 85 -2.23 -6.23 11.59
C ARG A 85 -0.73 -6.02 11.40
N PHE A 86 -0.35 -4.83 10.96
CA PHE A 86 1.03 -4.37 10.83
C PHE A 86 1.34 -3.10 11.64
N PHE A 87 0.34 -2.61 12.38
CA PHE A 87 0.47 -1.43 13.24
C PHE A 87 0.46 -1.80 14.72
N ASN A 88 1.55 -1.52 15.42
CA ASN A 88 1.67 -1.72 16.85
C ASN A 88 1.08 -0.51 17.59
N SER A 89 -0.05 -0.72 18.28
CA SER A 89 -0.73 0.36 19.03
C SER A 89 -0.02 0.76 20.31
N GLU A 90 0.83 -0.09 20.88
CA GLU A 90 1.58 0.21 22.11
C GLU A 90 2.73 1.17 21.82
N SER A 91 3.41 0.98 20.68
CA SER A 91 4.53 1.82 20.25
C SER A 91 4.14 2.92 19.26
N HIS A 92 2.90 2.91 18.77
CA HIS A 92 2.39 3.77 17.70
C HIS A 92 3.20 3.70 16.39
N LYS A 93 3.85 2.56 16.13
CA LYS A 93 4.68 2.33 14.93
C LYS A 93 4.03 1.30 14.01
N GLY A 94 4.13 1.53 12.71
CA GLY A 94 3.88 0.50 11.72
C GLY A 94 5.13 -0.33 11.46
N ILE A 95 4.94 -1.49 10.85
CA ILE A 95 6.03 -2.37 10.41
C ILE A 95 6.91 -1.66 9.36
N SER A 96 8.18 -2.06 9.29
CA SER A 96 9.11 -1.62 8.25
C SER A 96 9.32 -2.74 7.24
N PHE A 97 8.92 -2.51 5.99
CA PHE A 97 9.19 -3.39 4.86
C PHE A 97 10.55 -3.07 4.21
N GLU A 98 11.57 -2.66 4.98
CA GLU A 98 12.87 -2.25 4.43
C GLU A 98 13.45 -3.33 3.49
N ARG A 99 13.69 -2.96 2.22
CA ARG A 99 14.23 -3.83 1.16
C ARG A 99 13.39 -5.07 0.84
N VAL A 100 12.13 -5.12 1.24
CA VAL A 100 11.22 -6.20 0.86
C VAL A 100 10.92 -6.13 -0.64
N GLU A 101 10.88 -7.29 -1.28
CA GLU A 101 10.39 -7.46 -2.64
C GLU A 101 8.99 -8.09 -2.60
N MET A 102 8.03 -7.41 -3.22
CA MET A 102 6.65 -7.89 -3.33
C MET A 102 6.29 -8.08 -4.79
N ARG A 103 5.87 -9.29 -5.14
CA ARG A 103 5.32 -9.64 -6.44
C ARG A 103 3.97 -10.33 -6.25
N ASP A 104 2.95 -9.83 -6.94
CA ASP A 104 1.58 -10.40 -6.87
C ASP A 104 1.10 -10.55 -5.42
N VAL A 105 1.24 -9.46 -4.65
CA VAL A 105 0.89 -9.45 -3.22
C VAL A 105 -0.40 -8.69 -3.01
N GLN A 106 -1.28 -9.27 -2.19
CA GLN A 106 -2.59 -8.69 -1.88
C GLN A 106 -2.71 -8.43 -0.38
N PHE A 107 -3.08 -7.21 -0.02
CA PHE A 107 -3.48 -6.81 1.32
C PHE A 107 -4.96 -6.45 1.29
N GLU A 108 -5.78 -7.21 2.00
CA GLU A 108 -7.21 -6.98 2.14
C GLU A 108 -7.56 -6.74 3.60
N GLN A 109 -8.28 -5.65 3.87
CA GLN A 109 -8.75 -5.28 5.21
C GLN A 109 -7.63 -5.19 6.26
N CYS A 110 -6.40 -4.91 5.82
CA CYS A 110 -5.23 -4.86 6.69
C CYS A 110 -5.08 -3.50 7.38
N ASN A 111 -4.45 -3.50 8.56
CA ASN A 111 -4.01 -2.28 9.23
C ASN A 111 -2.50 -2.07 9.03
N LEU A 112 -2.17 -1.24 8.06
CA LEU A 112 -0.83 -0.81 7.65
C LEU A 112 -0.53 0.65 8.07
N SER A 113 -1.27 1.19 9.04
CA SER A 113 -1.02 2.55 9.55
C SER A 113 0.44 2.72 9.98
N ASN A 114 1.04 3.84 9.60
CA ASN A 114 2.46 4.18 9.84
C ASN A 114 3.47 3.15 9.32
N ALA A 115 3.08 2.22 8.44
CA ALA A 115 4.01 1.28 7.84
C ALA A 115 4.99 2.01 6.90
N SER A 116 6.20 1.48 6.78
CA SER A 116 7.22 2.01 5.88
C SER A 116 7.47 1.05 4.73
N PHE A 117 7.17 1.50 3.52
CA PHE A 117 7.52 0.88 2.24
C PHE A 117 8.69 1.61 1.57
N MET A 118 9.48 2.35 2.35
CA MET A 118 10.55 3.17 1.80
C MET A 118 11.59 2.30 1.07
N GLY A 119 11.74 2.53 -0.24
CA GLY A 119 12.68 1.79 -1.08
C GLY A 119 12.25 0.35 -1.44
N THR A 120 11.00 -0.05 -1.18
CA THR A 120 10.50 -1.37 -1.57
C THR A 120 10.22 -1.46 -3.06
N LYS A 121 10.21 -2.68 -3.57
CA LYS A 121 9.75 -3.00 -4.92
C LYS A 121 8.34 -3.57 -4.84
N LEU A 122 7.38 -2.87 -5.43
CA LEU A 122 5.97 -3.25 -5.46
C LEU A 122 5.57 -3.60 -6.90
N TYR A 123 5.52 -4.88 -7.22
CA TYR A 123 5.17 -5.40 -8.54
C TYR A 123 3.82 -6.11 -8.45
N GLU A 124 2.81 -5.59 -9.15
CA GLU A 124 1.46 -6.20 -9.14
C GLU A 124 0.89 -6.30 -7.71
N VAL A 125 1.01 -5.22 -6.93
CA VAL A 125 0.59 -5.19 -5.52
C VAL A 125 -0.76 -4.50 -5.37
N ARG A 126 -1.68 -5.14 -4.65
CA ARG A 126 -3.04 -4.64 -4.39
C ARG A 126 -3.24 -4.38 -2.90
N PHE A 127 -3.76 -3.20 -2.58
CA PHE A 127 -4.32 -2.84 -1.28
C PHE A 127 -5.82 -2.60 -1.46
N ALA A 128 -6.65 -3.33 -0.71
CA ALA A 128 -8.10 -3.22 -0.75
C ALA A 128 -8.66 -3.07 0.68
N ASP A 129 -9.50 -2.07 0.91
CA ASP A 129 -10.13 -1.80 2.21
C ASP A 129 -9.13 -1.64 3.37
N CYS A 130 -7.91 -1.19 3.06
CA CYS A 130 -6.81 -1.10 4.03
C CYS A 130 -6.79 0.24 4.77
N LYS A 131 -6.37 0.19 6.04
CA LYS A 131 -5.96 1.37 6.81
C LYS A 131 -4.48 1.62 6.59
N MET A 132 -4.12 2.73 5.96
CA MET A 132 -2.76 3.07 5.55
C MET A 132 -2.39 4.50 5.95
N MET A 133 -2.98 5.01 7.04
CA MET A 133 -2.75 6.37 7.52
C MET A 133 -1.27 6.58 7.84
N GLY A 134 -0.69 7.66 7.33
CA GLY A 134 0.71 8.01 7.57
C GLY A 134 1.73 7.06 6.93
N VAL A 135 1.31 6.19 6.00
CA VAL A 135 2.22 5.27 5.30
C VAL A 135 3.34 6.03 4.58
N ASP A 136 4.55 5.47 4.59
CA ASP A 136 5.72 6.04 3.92
C ASP A 136 6.08 5.22 2.68
N LEU A 137 5.75 5.72 1.49
CA LEU A 137 6.06 5.08 0.20
C LEU A 137 7.25 5.73 -0.51
N ARG A 138 7.92 6.71 0.12
CA ARG A 138 9.00 7.46 -0.53
C ARG A 138 10.08 6.53 -1.06
N ARG A 139 10.56 6.78 -2.27
CA ARG A 139 11.58 5.96 -2.96
C ARG A 139 11.13 4.52 -3.30
N ALA A 140 9.88 4.14 -3.07
CA ALA A 140 9.35 2.86 -3.54
C ALA A 140 9.34 2.82 -5.08
N ILE A 141 9.49 1.63 -5.63
CA ILE A 141 9.40 1.38 -7.07
C ILE A 141 8.05 0.70 -7.33
N LEU A 142 7.15 1.44 -7.99
CA LEU A 142 5.76 1.03 -8.26
C LEU A 142 5.64 0.47 -9.68
N GLY A 143 5.87 -0.84 -9.84
CA GLY A 143 5.86 -1.52 -11.13
C GLY A 143 7.23 -2.00 -11.59
N ARG A 144 7.23 -2.87 -12.61
CA ARG A 144 8.40 -3.62 -13.07
C ARG A 144 8.73 -3.30 -14.52
N GLU A 145 10.01 -3.14 -14.82
CA GLU A 145 10.46 -3.07 -16.19
C GLU A 145 10.31 -4.45 -16.85
N VAL A 146 9.56 -4.48 -17.94
CA VAL A 146 9.41 -5.63 -18.82
C VAL A 146 9.97 -5.22 -20.18
N GLY A 147 10.60 -6.17 -20.89
CA GLY A 147 11.44 -5.90 -22.06
C GLY A 147 10.95 -4.82 -23.03
N ASN A 148 11.88 -4.22 -23.77
CA ASN A 148 11.68 -3.00 -24.57
C ASN A 148 11.34 -1.75 -23.74
N ASN A 149 11.95 -1.61 -22.55
CA ASN A 149 11.82 -0.42 -21.70
C ASN A 149 10.35 -0.09 -21.33
N LYS A 150 9.49 -1.12 -21.28
CA LYS A 150 8.08 -0.98 -20.94
C LYS A 150 7.93 -1.19 -19.44
N MET A 151 7.46 -0.18 -18.73
CA MET A 151 7.09 -0.37 -17.34
C MET A 151 5.69 -0.99 -17.27
N LEU A 152 5.56 -2.13 -16.60
CA LEU A 152 4.26 -2.64 -16.15
C LEU A 152 4.01 -2.10 -14.75
N ARG A 153 3.03 -1.21 -14.63
CA ARG A 153 2.56 -0.69 -13.36
C ARG A 153 1.18 -1.25 -13.11
N ASP A 154 1.07 -2.05 -12.07
CA ASP A 154 -0.21 -2.57 -11.59
C ASP A 154 -0.25 -2.51 -10.06
N VAL A 155 0.02 -1.31 -9.53
CA VAL A 155 -0.14 -1.04 -8.11
C VAL A 155 -1.50 -0.40 -7.91
N ARG A 156 -2.30 -0.98 -7.01
CA ARG A 156 -3.69 -0.59 -6.79
C ARG A 156 -3.95 -0.32 -5.31
N PHE A 157 -4.61 0.81 -5.05
CA PHE A 157 -5.19 1.17 -3.77
C PHE A 157 -6.69 1.37 -4.03
N GLU A 158 -7.51 0.49 -3.50
CA GLU A 158 -8.96 0.52 -3.68
C GLU A 158 -9.60 0.62 -2.29
N ASP A 159 -10.45 1.63 -2.11
CA ASP A 159 -11.19 1.82 -0.86
C ASP A 159 -10.28 1.98 0.39
N CYS A 160 -9.08 2.54 0.20
CA CYS A 160 -8.04 2.67 1.22
C CYS A 160 -8.08 4.01 1.97
N GLN A 161 -7.57 4.02 3.21
CA GLN A 161 -7.33 5.22 4.01
C GLN A 161 -5.86 5.60 3.99
N LEU A 162 -5.47 6.50 3.09
CA LEU A 162 -4.11 7.01 2.86
C LEU A 162 -3.91 8.42 3.44
N ASP A 163 -4.73 8.83 4.43
CA ASP A 163 -4.60 10.12 5.10
C ASP A 163 -3.16 10.34 5.59
N TYR A 164 -2.60 11.52 5.32
CA TYR A 164 -1.23 11.90 5.69
C TYR A 164 -0.11 10.99 5.13
N ALA A 165 -0.39 10.20 4.10
CA ALA A 165 0.61 9.36 3.45
C ALA A 165 1.71 10.21 2.80
N LYS A 166 2.95 9.70 2.80
CA LYS A 166 4.10 10.33 2.14
C LYS A 166 4.28 9.70 0.76
N LEU A 167 3.70 10.34 -0.24
CA LEU A 167 3.65 9.87 -1.62
C LEU A 167 4.45 10.78 -2.58
N ASN A 168 5.34 11.62 -2.04
CA ASN A 168 6.10 12.62 -2.77
C ASN A 168 7.29 12.00 -3.52
N GLU A 169 7.65 12.60 -4.65
CA GLU A 169 8.74 12.16 -5.54
C GLU A 169 8.57 10.73 -6.09
N LEU A 170 7.32 10.32 -6.35
CA LEU A 170 6.99 8.98 -6.85
C LEU A 170 6.39 9.02 -8.25
N ASN A 171 6.51 7.90 -8.95
CA ASN A 171 5.83 7.66 -10.22
C ASN A 171 4.68 6.68 -10.00
N PHE A 172 3.45 7.21 -9.99
CA PHE A 172 2.18 6.50 -9.98
C PHE A 172 1.53 6.44 -11.36
N ASP A 173 2.30 6.57 -12.43
CA ASP A 173 1.75 6.53 -13.79
C ASP A 173 0.95 5.23 -13.98
N ASP A 174 -0.22 5.32 -14.62
CA ASP A 174 -1.14 4.20 -14.87
C ASP A 174 -1.57 3.39 -13.62
N CYS A 175 -1.23 3.83 -12.40
CA CYS A 175 -1.65 3.17 -11.15
C CYS A 175 -3.11 3.50 -10.82
N LYS A 176 -3.67 2.76 -9.86
CA LYS A 176 -5.04 2.99 -9.37
C LYS A 176 -5.03 3.38 -7.91
N ILE A 177 -5.71 4.49 -7.59
CA ILE A 177 -6.01 4.96 -6.24
C ILE A 177 -7.47 5.39 -6.21
N VAL A 178 -8.38 4.42 -6.25
CA VAL A 178 -9.81 4.63 -6.50
C VAL A 178 -10.59 4.55 -5.18
N ARG A 179 -11.60 5.40 -5.03
CA ARG A 179 -12.46 5.48 -3.82
C ARG A 179 -11.68 5.56 -2.51
N SER A 180 -10.49 6.14 -2.55
CA SER A 180 -9.55 6.18 -1.43
C SER A 180 -9.52 7.57 -0.79
N ARG A 181 -9.25 7.64 0.51
CA ARG A 181 -9.07 8.93 1.21
C ARG A 181 -7.59 9.27 1.27
N LEU A 182 -7.18 10.41 0.75
CA LEU A 182 -5.80 10.90 0.77
C LEU A 182 -5.67 12.22 1.54
N MET A 183 -6.56 12.48 2.50
CA MET A 183 -6.59 13.79 3.14
C MET A 183 -5.25 14.15 3.76
N GLY A 184 -4.69 15.30 3.40
CA GLY A 184 -3.39 15.76 3.91
C GLY A 184 -2.18 14.94 3.45
N ALA A 185 -2.32 14.01 2.50
CA ALA A 185 -1.19 13.29 1.92
C ALA A 185 -0.28 14.23 1.13
N ASP A 186 1.00 13.87 1.03
CA ASP A 186 1.98 14.61 0.24
C ASP A 186 2.18 13.94 -1.12
N LEU A 187 1.72 14.59 -2.19
CA LEU A 187 1.83 14.17 -3.59
C LEU A 187 2.90 14.97 -4.35
N SER A 188 3.67 15.83 -3.66
CA SER A 188 4.52 16.81 -4.29
C SER A 188 5.61 16.17 -5.15
N ASN A 189 5.87 16.76 -6.33
CA ASN A 189 6.83 16.26 -7.32
C ASN A 189 6.55 14.83 -7.82
N SER A 190 5.33 14.31 -7.65
CA SER A 190 4.95 12.98 -8.14
C SER A 190 4.23 13.04 -9.49
N SER A 191 4.32 11.96 -10.25
CA SER A 191 3.59 11.79 -11.51
C SER A 191 2.44 10.80 -11.32
N PHE A 192 1.25 11.20 -11.76
CA PHE A 192 0.03 10.38 -11.84
C PHE A 192 -0.45 10.32 -13.30
N TYR A 193 0.48 10.28 -14.26
CA TYR A 193 0.14 10.29 -15.67
C TYR A 193 -0.74 9.08 -15.99
N GLY A 194 -1.94 9.30 -16.53
CA GLY A 194 -2.87 8.20 -16.88
C GLY A 194 -3.43 7.42 -15.68
N ALA A 195 -3.09 7.79 -14.45
CA ALA A 195 -3.55 7.11 -13.24
C ALA A 195 -5.07 7.26 -13.04
N ASP A 196 -5.69 6.31 -12.34
CA ASP A 196 -7.09 6.38 -11.95
C ASP A 196 -7.23 6.75 -10.48
N LEU A 197 -7.68 7.96 -10.22
CA LEU A 197 -7.99 8.49 -8.89
C LEU A 197 -9.49 8.79 -8.72
N SER A 198 -10.35 8.11 -9.49
CA SER A 198 -11.78 8.36 -9.45
C SER A 198 -12.37 8.13 -8.05
N GLU A 199 -13.34 8.96 -7.69
CA GLU A 199 -14.08 8.93 -6.42
C GLU A 199 -13.21 9.06 -5.16
N SER A 200 -11.94 9.47 -5.29
CA SER A 200 -11.01 9.64 -4.17
C SER A 200 -11.11 11.02 -3.53
N ASP A 201 -10.84 11.10 -2.23
CA ASP A 201 -10.84 12.36 -1.48
C ASP A 201 -9.43 12.94 -1.39
N LEU A 202 -9.16 14.02 -2.16
CA LEU A 202 -7.88 14.71 -2.20
C LEU A 202 -7.90 16.02 -1.38
N ALA A 203 -8.77 16.12 -0.38
CA ALA A 203 -8.81 17.29 0.50
C ALA A 203 -7.45 17.56 1.18
N ASN A 204 -7.00 18.80 1.11
CA ASN A 204 -5.79 19.31 1.74
C ASN A 204 -4.49 18.56 1.37
N VAL A 205 -4.43 17.85 0.25
CA VAL A 205 -3.17 17.25 -0.21
C VAL A 205 -2.14 18.33 -0.56
N LEU A 206 -0.87 18.04 -0.29
CA LEU A 206 0.23 18.80 -0.86
C LEU A 206 0.44 18.30 -2.30
N HIS A 207 0.44 19.21 -3.27
CA HIS A 207 0.37 18.86 -4.69
C HIS A 207 1.34 19.70 -5.56
N ASP A 208 2.38 20.26 -4.94
CA ASP A 208 3.33 21.10 -5.63
C ASP A 208 4.01 20.32 -6.76
N ARG A 209 3.88 20.80 -8.00
CA ARG A 209 4.44 20.16 -9.20
C ARG A 209 3.95 18.73 -9.46
N THR A 210 2.79 18.35 -8.92
CA THR A 210 2.18 17.06 -9.24
C THR A 210 1.64 17.05 -10.67
N ASN A 211 1.85 15.95 -11.39
CA ASN A 211 1.37 15.76 -12.76
C ASN A 211 0.11 14.88 -12.79
N PHE A 212 -1.01 15.41 -13.29
CA PHE A 212 -2.27 14.69 -13.51
C PHE A 212 -2.67 14.58 -14.99
N GLU A 213 -1.72 14.70 -15.93
CA GLU A 213 -2.01 14.49 -17.34
C GLU A 213 -2.64 13.12 -17.61
N ASN A 214 -3.72 13.09 -18.39
CA ASN A 214 -4.51 11.91 -18.73
C ASN A 214 -5.14 11.16 -17.52
N ALA A 215 -4.94 11.65 -16.29
CA ALA A 215 -5.47 11.03 -15.09
C ALA A 215 -6.99 11.07 -15.07
N ASN A 216 -7.60 10.04 -14.48
CA ASN A 216 -9.03 10.02 -14.19
C ASN A 216 -9.29 10.51 -12.76
N LEU A 217 -9.84 11.71 -12.62
CA LEU A 217 -10.21 12.33 -11.34
C LEU A 217 -11.74 12.51 -11.23
N GLN A 218 -12.52 11.76 -12.01
CA GLN A 218 -13.98 11.83 -11.96
C GLN A 218 -14.49 11.52 -10.54
N GLY A 219 -15.33 12.41 -10.01
CA GLY A 219 -15.90 12.26 -8.67
C GLY A 219 -14.92 12.50 -7.52
N ALA A 220 -13.63 12.75 -7.81
CA ALA A 220 -12.65 13.06 -6.78
C ALA A 220 -12.91 14.42 -6.12
N ASN A 221 -12.61 14.56 -4.84
CA ASN A 221 -12.67 15.87 -4.18
C ASN A 221 -11.45 16.71 -4.56
N LEU A 222 -11.65 17.78 -5.33
CA LEU A 222 -10.58 18.67 -5.82
C LEU A 222 -10.59 20.06 -5.17
N ASP A 223 -11.38 20.27 -4.12
CA ASP A 223 -11.66 21.61 -3.58
C ASP A 223 -10.42 22.37 -3.13
N SER A 224 -9.42 21.66 -2.61
CA SER A 224 -8.14 22.22 -2.14
C SER A 224 -7.02 22.19 -3.18
N ILE A 225 -7.23 21.57 -4.35
CA ILE A 225 -6.21 21.51 -5.39
C ILE A 225 -6.12 22.87 -6.08
N ASP A 226 -4.93 23.48 -6.03
CA ASP A 226 -4.57 24.59 -6.90
C ASP A 226 -4.11 24.02 -8.24
N ILE A 227 -5.03 24.01 -9.20
CA ILE A 227 -4.79 23.47 -10.54
C ILE A 227 -3.69 24.25 -11.28
N THR A 228 -3.42 25.51 -10.88
CA THR A 228 -2.37 26.33 -11.48
C THR A 228 -0.96 25.96 -10.98
N ALA A 229 -0.87 25.26 -9.84
CA ALA A 229 0.39 24.76 -9.27
C ALA A 229 0.80 23.37 -9.77
N LEU A 230 -0.11 22.69 -10.49
CA LEU A 230 0.15 21.38 -11.09
C LEU A 230 1.14 21.50 -12.25
N SER A 231 1.98 20.48 -12.43
CA SER A 231 2.94 20.44 -13.54
C SER A 231 2.32 20.01 -14.87
N GLY A 232 1.15 19.35 -14.82
CA GLY A 232 0.44 18.90 -16.02
C GLY A 232 -1.00 18.50 -15.75
N ILE A 233 -1.91 18.93 -16.64
CA ILE A 233 -3.38 18.71 -16.52
C ILE A 233 -4.04 18.34 -17.85
N ARG A 234 -3.25 18.18 -18.93
CA ARG A 234 -3.75 17.87 -20.26
C ARG A 234 -4.54 16.55 -20.25
N ASN A 235 -5.72 16.54 -20.85
CA ASN A 235 -6.63 15.39 -20.90
C ASN A 235 -7.04 14.82 -19.52
N MET A 236 -6.85 15.58 -18.45
CA MET A 236 -7.36 15.22 -17.12
C MET A 236 -8.88 15.07 -17.19
N LYS A 237 -9.40 13.94 -16.72
CA LYS A 237 -10.83 13.64 -16.76
C LYS A 237 -11.46 14.01 -15.43
N VAL A 238 -12.53 14.79 -15.49
CA VAL A 238 -13.32 15.23 -14.33
C VAL A 238 -14.81 15.12 -14.67
N SER A 239 -15.64 15.05 -13.64
CA SER A 239 -17.10 15.09 -13.70
C SER A 239 -17.60 16.51 -13.90
N GLU A 240 -18.82 16.65 -14.43
CA GLU A 240 -19.48 17.95 -14.63
C GLU A 240 -19.64 18.72 -13.30
N SER A 241 -19.91 18.01 -12.21
CA SER A 241 -20.01 18.58 -10.86
C SER A 241 -18.73 19.26 -10.37
N GLN A 242 -17.55 18.89 -10.90
CA GLN A 242 -16.28 19.47 -10.52
C GLN A 242 -15.94 20.75 -11.30
N LEU A 243 -16.66 21.04 -12.41
CA LEU A 243 -16.32 22.15 -13.31
C LEU A 243 -16.29 23.51 -12.60
N ALA A 244 -17.28 23.80 -11.74
CA ALA A 244 -17.34 25.08 -11.03
C ALA A 244 -16.13 25.25 -10.09
N ALA A 245 -15.77 24.20 -9.35
CA ALA A 245 -14.62 24.21 -8.45
C ALA A 245 -13.31 24.45 -9.24
N ILE A 246 -13.14 23.77 -10.38
CA ILE A 246 -11.95 23.89 -11.25
C ILE A 246 -11.85 25.28 -11.88
N ILE A 247 -12.92 25.74 -12.53
CA ILE A 247 -12.94 27.01 -13.27
C ILE A 247 -12.71 28.19 -12.32
N SER A 248 -13.22 28.13 -11.08
CA SER A 248 -12.96 29.15 -10.07
C SER A 248 -11.48 29.30 -9.70
N LYS A 249 -10.66 28.25 -9.82
CA LYS A 249 -9.20 28.33 -9.59
C LYS A 249 -8.49 29.22 -10.62
N PHE A 250 -9.08 29.39 -11.80
CA PHE A 250 -8.61 30.34 -12.82
C PHE A 250 -9.15 31.77 -12.61
N GLY A 251 -9.85 32.03 -11.50
CA GLY A 251 -10.48 33.33 -11.23
C GLY A 251 -11.77 33.57 -12.01
N ILE A 252 -12.38 32.52 -12.59
CA ILE A 252 -13.62 32.61 -13.36
C ILE A 252 -14.80 32.17 -12.49
N HIS A 253 -15.81 33.04 -12.37
CA HIS A 253 -17.02 32.74 -11.60
C HIS A 253 -18.12 32.18 -12.51
N VAL A 254 -18.64 31.00 -12.18
CA VAL A 254 -19.82 30.43 -12.84
C VAL A 254 -21.07 31.03 -12.20
N VAL A 255 -21.90 31.70 -13.02
CA VAL A 255 -23.20 32.24 -12.60
C VAL A 255 -24.32 31.40 -13.21
N PRO A 256 -25.41 31.10 -12.48
CA PRO A 256 -26.60 30.51 -13.08
C PRO A 256 -27.15 31.46 -14.15
N GLY A 257 -27.49 30.91 -15.33
CA GLY A 257 -28.13 31.65 -16.43
C GLY A 257 -29.60 31.95 -16.17
#